data_AF-A0A815VUS2-F1
#
_entry.id   AF-A0A815VUS2-F1
#
_cell.length_a   1.000
_cell.length_b   1.000
_cell.length_c   1.000
_cell.angle_alpha   90.00
_cell.angle_beta   90.00
_cell.angle_gamma   90.00
#
_symmetry.space_group_name_H-M   'P 1'
#
loop_
_entity.id
_entity.type
_entity.pdbx_description
1 polymer ?
#
loop_
_entity_poly.entity_id
_entity_poly.type
_entity_poly.pdbx_seq_one_letter_code
_entity_poly.pdbx_strand_id
1 'polypeptide(L)'
;MQNRFPLIPSIVTKKVDLSYLRKLLINFIVVIIVCDLFYLIISTRTSILTVNSIVTSVISSSGFTFPQCRLSMNESDNWFCESDTDWKRRKMLHHRQNKRNRISDARPLFFQNNWEPTIQCAFEQRLGNTGDGGKWICDIHRFGNMKDTNILIYSLGSSGEFSFEQALRQKFLNAEIHTFDMNLFVCPRTVCVFHQARLGDGRNETSKSLQMIMKDLGHE
;
A
#
# COMPACT_ATOMS: atom_id res chain seq x y z
N MET A 1 72.25 95.31 18.73
CA MET A 1 71.57 95.20 17.42
C MET A 1 71.64 93.72 17.02
N GLN A 2 70.65 92.89 17.38
CA GLN A 2 69.50 92.45 16.53
C GLN A 2 69.98 91.98 15.15
N ASN A 3 69.71 90.78 14.61
CA ASN A 3 68.85 89.65 14.95
C ASN A 3 69.49 88.42 14.26
N ARG A 4 69.59 87.26 14.93
CA ARG A 4 69.82 85.97 14.25
C ARG A 4 68.67 85.02 14.56
N PHE A 5 67.79 84.82 13.59
CA PHE A 5 66.84 83.71 13.57
C PHE A 5 67.59 82.39 13.36
N PRO A 6 67.38 81.35 14.18
CA PRO A 6 67.86 80.01 13.87
C PRO A 6 66.89 79.31 12.91
N LEU A 7 67.46 78.74 11.85
CA LEU A 7 66.81 77.94 10.82
C LEU A 7 66.25 76.62 11.41
N ILE A 8 65.01 76.30 11.08
CA ILE A 8 64.33 75.03 11.40
C ILE A 8 64.97 73.91 10.57
N PRO A 9 65.34 72.75 11.16
CA PRO A 9 65.84 71.61 10.40
C PRO A 9 64.71 70.94 9.61
N SER A 10 64.96 70.71 8.32
CA SER A 10 64.07 70.04 7.38
C SER A 10 63.79 68.59 7.78
N ILE A 11 62.51 68.23 7.86
CA ILE A 11 62.02 66.86 8.09
C ILE A 11 62.39 65.98 6.89
N VAL A 12 63.23 64.97 7.12
CA VAL A 12 63.59 63.96 6.13
C VAL A 12 62.46 62.93 6.02
N THR A 13 61.63 63.03 4.98
CA THR A 13 60.65 61.98 4.65
C THR A 13 61.35 60.82 3.94
N LYS A 14 61.49 59.67 4.61
CA LYS A 14 61.93 58.42 3.95
C LYS A 14 60.86 58.00 2.94
N LYS A 15 61.20 57.98 1.65
CA LYS A 15 60.35 57.41 0.59
C LYS A 15 60.21 55.91 0.83
N VAL A 16 59.00 55.47 1.17
CA VAL A 16 58.66 54.05 1.26
C VAL A 16 58.65 53.47 -0.15
N ASP A 17 59.39 52.37 -0.35
CA ASP A 17 59.49 51.70 -1.64
C ASP A 17 58.15 51.04 -1.99
N LEU A 18 57.44 51.64 -2.95
CA LEU A 18 56.14 51.21 -3.44
C LEU A 18 56.16 49.78 -3.97
N SER A 19 57.31 49.28 -4.42
CA SER A 19 57.46 47.91 -4.91
C SER A 19 57.37 46.88 -3.78
N TYR A 20 57.86 47.23 -2.58
CA TYR A 20 57.80 46.38 -1.40
C TYR A 20 56.36 46.27 -0.89
N LEU A 21 55.64 47.41 -0.83
CA LEU A 21 54.23 47.44 -0.46
C LEU A 21 53.36 46.61 -1.42
N ARG A 22 53.62 46.68 -2.74
CA ARG A 22 52.89 45.89 -3.74
C ARG A 22 53.09 44.37 -3.55
N LYS A 23 54.31 43.92 -3.25
CA LYS A 23 54.60 42.50 -2.97
C LYS A 23 53.91 42.03 -1.68
N LEU A 24 53.93 42.86 -0.64
CA LEU A 24 53.27 42.55 0.62
C LEU A 24 51.75 42.41 0.45
N LEU A 25 51.16 43.28 -0.37
CA LEU A 25 49.72 43.27 -0.66
C LEU A 25 49.31 42.06 -1.51
N ILE A 26 50.11 41.66 -2.50
CA ILE A 26 49.88 40.43 -3.29
C ILE A 26 49.95 39.19 -2.39
N ASN A 27 50.97 39.09 -1.53
CA ASN A 27 51.11 37.95 -0.61
C ASN A 27 49.92 37.88 0.37
N PHE A 28 49.45 39.02 0.87
CA PHE A 28 48.30 39.08 1.75
C PHE A 28 47.01 38.59 1.06
N ILE A 29 46.78 39.00 -0.20
CA ILE A 29 45.64 38.53 -1.00
C ILE A 29 45.70 37.02 -1.24
N VAL A 30 46.88 36.47 -1.55
CA VAL A 30 47.05 35.01 -1.76
C VAL A 30 46.71 34.24 -0.49
N VAL A 31 47.15 34.72 0.68
CA VAL A 31 46.83 34.08 1.97
C VAL A 31 45.32 34.09 2.23
N ILE A 32 44.63 35.20 1.98
CA ILE A 32 43.17 35.29 2.15
C ILE A 32 42.46 34.27 1.25
N ILE A 33 42.82 34.21 -0.04
CA ILE A 33 42.20 33.28 -1.00
C ILE A 33 42.41 31.82 -0.56
N VAL A 34 43.61 31.47 -0.08
CA VAL A 34 43.91 30.11 0.40
C VAL A 34 43.09 29.79 1.65
N CYS A 35 42.97 30.74 2.59
CA CYS A 35 42.13 30.56 3.79
C CYS A 35 40.65 30.39 3.45
N ASP A 36 40.11 31.20 2.53
CA ASP A 36 38.72 31.12 2.10
C ASP A 36 38.41 29.79 1.39
N LEU A 37 39.32 29.34 0.50
CA LEU A 37 39.19 28.04 -0.16
C LEU A 37 39.25 26.88 0.84
N PHE A 38 40.15 26.96 1.83
CA PHE A 38 40.26 25.93 2.87
C PHE A 38 39.01 25.89 3.76
N TYR A 39 38.45 27.05 4.11
CA TYR A 39 37.20 27.15 4.85
C TYR A 39 36.01 26.56 4.07
N LEU A 40 35.90 26.87 2.76
CA LEU A 40 34.90 26.27 1.86
C LEU A 40 35.02 24.75 1.77
N ILE A 41 36.23 24.21 1.68
CA ILE A 41 36.46 22.75 1.65
C ILE A 41 36.05 22.08 2.98
N ILE A 42 36.34 22.70 4.12
CA ILE A 42 35.94 22.18 5.44
C ILE A 42 34.42 22.26 5.64
N SER A 43 33.80 23.39 5.26
CA SER A 43 32.36 23.61 5.37
C SER A 43 31.55 22.64 4.50
N THR A 44 32.01 22.37 3.27
CA THR A 44 31.38 21.38 2.39
C THR A 44 31.54 19.95 2.92
N ARG A 45 32.71 19.58 3.47
CA ARG A 45 32.94 18.25 4.06
C ARG A 45 32.07 17.99 5.30
N THR A 46 31.92 18.98 6.19
CA THR A 46 31.08 18.86 7.39
C THR A 46 29.60 18.73 7.04
N SER A 47 29.15 19.40 5.98
CA SER A 47 27.79 19.28 5.44
C SER A 47 27.53 17.91 4.80
N ILE A 48 28.51 17.32 4.09
CA ILE A 48 28.36 16.00 3.46
C ILE A 48 28.31 14.87 4.51
N LEU A 49 29.13 14.96 5.57
CA LEU A 49 29.17 13.94 6.62
C LEU A 49 27.89 13.90 7.47
N THR A 50 27.27 15.06 7.71
CA THR A 50 26.00 15.15 8.45
C THR A 50 24.82 14.63 7.63
N VAL A 51 24.77 14.94 6.34
CA VAL A 51 23.72 14.41 5.44
C VAL A 51 23.82 12.89 5.30
N ASN A 52 25.02 12.31 5.16
CA ASN A 52 25.15 10.86 5.04
C ASN A 52 24.73 10.11 6.32
N SER A 53 25.02 10.64 7.51
CA SER A 53 24.56 10.05 8.78
C SER A 53 23.04 10.16 8.97
N ILE A 54 22.42 11.23 8.48
CA ILE A 54 20.96 11.39 8.51
C ILE A 54 20.31 10.48 7.48
N VAL A 55 20.84 10.38 6.26
CA VAL A 55 20.31 9.50 5.22
C VAL A 55 20.43 8.02 5.63
N THR A 56 21.54 7.62 6.26
CA THR A 56 21.72 6.23 6.73
C THR A 56 20.79 5.90 7.91
N SER A 57 20.55 6.84 8.83
CA SER A 57 19.63 6.63 9.95
C SER A 57 18.15 6.68 9.54
N VAL A 58 17.79 7.55 8.58
CA VAL A 58 16.43 7.63 8.03
C VAL A 58 16.10 6.38 7.20
N ILE A 59 17.00 5.93 6.32
CA ILE A 59 16.81 4.71 5.51
C ILE A 59 16.75 3.45 6.37
N SER A 60 17.49 3.39 7.48
CA SER A 60 17.46 2.25 8.40
C SER A 60 16.22 2.25 9.33
N SER A 61 15.59 3.41 9.54
CA SER A 61 14.39 3.53 10.37
C SER A 61 13.07 3.34 9.61
N SER A 62 13.09 3.47 8.28
CA SER A 62 12.01 3.01 7.41
C SER A 62 12.26 1.54 7.03
N GLY A 63 12.19 0.64 8.01
CA GLY A 63 12.14 -0.81 7.81
C GLY A 63 10.86 -1.29 7.11
N PHE A 64 10.29 -0.50 6.20
CA PHE A 64 9.38 -1.01 5.19
C PHE A 64 10.23 -1.59 4.05
N THR A 65 10.78 -2.79 4.28
CA THR A 65 11.00 -3.69 3.16
C THR A 65 9.63 -3.88 2.52
N PHE A 66 9.40 -3.25 1.36
CA PHE A 66 8.22 -3.55 0.54
C PHE A 66 8.08 -5.07 0.49
N PRO A 67 6.89 -5.64 0.79
CA PRO A 67 6.70 -7.07 0.69
C PRO A 67 7.18 -7.49 -0.70
N GLN A 68 8.11 -8.43 -0.78
CA GLN A 68 8.43 -9.08 -2.05
C GLN A 68 7.16 -9.83 -2.48
N CYS A 69 6.19 -9.13 -3.06
CA CYS A 69 4.89 -9.67 -3.46
C CYS A 69 4.68 -9.62 -4.97
N ARG A 70 5.79 -9.50 -5.73
CA ARG A 70 5.76 -9.46 -7.20
C ARG A 70 5.10 -10.72 -7.75
N LEU A 71 5.38 -11.88 -7.17
CA LEU A 71 4.82 -13.14 -7.66
C LEU A 71 3.31 -13.23 -7.42
N SER A 72 2.85 -12.88 -6.21
CA SER A 72 1.43 -12.91 -5.87
C SER A 72 0.63 -11.88 -6.66
N MET A 73 1.15 -10.66 -6.83
CA MET A 73 0.48 -9.63 -7.63
C MET A 73 0.36 -10.04 -9.10
N ASN A 74 1.43 -10.59 -9.70
CA ASN A 74 1.43 -11.01 -11.09
C ASN A 74 0.50 -12.21 -11.34
N GLU A 75 0.47 -13.20 -10.44
CA GLU A 75 -0.35 -14.40 -10.61
C GLU A 75 -1.81 -14.23 -10.18
N SER A 76 -2.17 -13.10 -9.56
CA SER A 76 -3.52 -12.81 -9.09
C SER A 76 -4.18 -11.60 -9.77
N ASP A 77 -3.67 -11.17 -10.93
CA ASP A 77 -4.16 -9.99 -11.63
C ASP A 77 -4.21 -8.73 -10.75
N ASN A 78 -3.16 -8.53 -9.95
CA ASN A 78 -2.99 -7.45 -8.98
C ASN A 78 -3.98 -7.45 -7.81
N TRP A 79 -4.60 -8.59 -7.50
CA TRP A 79 -5.57 -8.69 -6.41
C TRP A 79 -4.92 -8.92 -5.02
N PHE A 80 -3.86 -9.74 -4.95
CA PHE A 80 -3.21 -10.12 -3.70
C PHE A 80 -1.74 -9.69 -3.66
N CYS A 81 -1.35 -8.95 -2.63
CA CYS A 81 0.04 -8.69 -2.28
C CYS A 81 0.40 -9.48 -1.00
N GLU A 82 1.08 -10.61 -1.20
CA GLU A 82 1.60 -11.50 -0.16
C GLU A 82 3.07 -11.83 -0.47
N SER A 83 3.90 -12.09 0.56
CA SER A 83 5.31 -12.42 0.37
C SER A 83 5.49 -13.59 -0.61
N ASP A 84 6.51 -13.56 -1.47
CA ASP A 84 6.80 -14.61 -2.45
C ASP A 84 6.98 -15.97 -1.76
N THR A 85 7.47 -15.98 -0.51
CA THR A 85 7.58 -17.19 0.34
C THR A 85 6.23 -17.74 0.75
N ASP A 86 5.31 -16.90 1.20
CA ASP A 86 3.98 -17.32 1.63
C ASP A 86 3.11 -17.69 0.43
N TRP A 87 3.21 -16.97 -0.68
CA TRP A 87 2.52 -17.30 -1.93
C TRP A 87 2.92 -18.69 -2.46
N LYS A 88 4.23 -19.02 -2.42
CA LYS A 88 4.71 -20.37 -2.76
C LYS A 88 4.18 -21.43 -1.80
N ARG A 89 4.17 -21.15 -0.50
CA ARG A 89 3.63 -22.07 0.53
C ARG A 89 2.13 -22.32 0.30
N ARG A 90 1.37 -21.27 0.02
CA ARG A 90 -0.07 -21.33 -0.31
C ARG A 90 -0.33 -22.22 -1.51
N LYS A 91 0.38 -22.01 -2.63
CA LYS A 91 0.26 -22.87 -3.82
C LYS A 91 0.55 -24.34 -3.51
N MET A 92 1.60 -24.62 -2.72
CA MET A 92 1.95 -25.99 -2.31
C MET A 92 0.84 -26.65 -1.47
N LEU A 93 0.29 -25.92 -0.49
CA LEU A 93 -0.81 -26.40 0.35
C LEU A 93 -2.08 -26.63 -0.46
N HIS A 94 -2.43 -25.70 -1.35
CA HIS A 94 -3.54 -25.82 -2.30
C HIS A 94 -3.39 -27.08 -3.16
N HIS A 95 -2.24 -27.33 -3.78
CA HIS A 95 -2.03 -28.53 -4.59
C HIS A 95 -2.17 -29.83 -3.78
N ARG A 96 -1.65 -29.84 -2.54
CA ARG A 96 -1.77 -30.98 -1.63
C ARG A 96 -3.23 -31.25 -1.23
N GLN A 97 -3.98 -30.20 -0.91
CA GLN A 97 -5.40 -30.31 -0.55
C GLN A 97 -6.25 -30.69 -1.76
N ASN A 98 -6.05 -30.06 -2.91
CA ASN A 98 -6.73 -30.41 -4.17
C ASN A 98 -6.53 -31.89 -4.52
N LYS A 99 -5.34 -32.46 -4.27
CA LYS A 99 -5.12 -33.91 -4.44
C LYS A 99 -5.99 -34.76 -3.52
N ARG A 100 -6.22 -34.34 -2.26
CA ARG A 100 -7.11 -35.03 -1.30
C ARG A 100 -8.57 -34.87 -1.68
N ASN A 101 -8.96 -33.67 -2.08
CA ASN A 101 -10.31 -33.32 -2.51
C ASN A 101 -10.75 -34.13 -3.74
N ARG A 102 -9.80 -34.54 -4.60
CA ARG A 102 -10.06 -35.40 -5.78
C ARG A 102 -10.29 -36.89 -5.45
N ILE A 103 -10.15 -37.33 -4.19
CA ILE A 103 -10.40 -38.72 -3.80
C ILE A 103 -11.90 -38.91 -3.62
N SER A 104 -12.61 -39.37 -4.65
CA SER A 104 -14.04 -39.67 -4.53
C SER A 104 -14.29 -40.76 -3.48
N ASP A 105 -15.11 -40.47 -2.48
CA ASP A 105 -15.67 -41.48 -1.59
C ASP A 105 -17.19 -41.45 -1.67
N ALA A 106 -17.80 -42.63 -1.73
CA ALA A 106 -19.20 -42.85 -2.07
C ALA A 106 -20.19 -42.40 -0.98
N ARG A 107 -19.72 -41.79 0.12
CA ARG A 107 -20.58 -41.30 1.21
C ARG A 107 -21.40 -40.08 0.77
N PRO A 108 -22.71 -39.98 1.11
CA PRO A 108 -23.59 -38.87 0.73
C PRO A 108 -23.11 -37.48 1.19
N LEU A 109 -22.35 -37.43 2.29
CA LEU A 109 -21.77 -36.21 2.86
C LEU A 109 -20.29 -36.03 2.49
N PHE A 110 -19.78 -36.76 1.49
CA PHE A 110 -18.36 -36.77 1.14
C PHE A 110 -17.82 -35.36 0.92
N PHE A 111 -18.49 -34.56 0.08
CA PHE A 111 -18.05 -33.19 -0.19
C PHE A 111 -18.17 -32.28 1.04
N GLN A 112 -19.21 -32.43 1.86
CA GLN A 112 -19.37 -31.63 3.09
C GLN A 112 -18.33 -31.95 4.17
N ASN A 113 -17.87 -33.21 4.23
CA ASN A 113 -16.94 -33.69 5.25
C ASN A 113 -15.48 -33.71 4.81
N ASN A 114 -15.19 -33.68 3.51
CA ASN A 114 -13.83 -33.85 2.97
C ASN A 114 -13.41 -32.74 2.01
N TRP A 115 -14.33 -31.88 1.58
CA TRP A 115 -14.00 -30.74 0.72
C TRP A 115 -13.86 -29.48 1.57
N GLU A 116 -12.69 -29.33 2.20
CA GLU A 116 -12.30 -28.05 2.76
C GLU A 116 -12.03 -27.06 1.61
N PRO A 117 -12.59 -25.84 1.65
CA PRO A 117 -12.20 -24.81 0.70
C PRO A 117 -10.70 -24.60 0.79
N THR A 118 -9.99 -24.75 -0.33
CA THR A 118 -8.54 -24.51 -0.42
C THR A 118 -8.17 -23.03 -0.34
N ILE A 119 -9.10 -22.18 0.06
CA ILE A 119 -8.90 -20.76 0.23
C ILE A 119 -8.32 -20.56 1.63
N GLN A 120 -7.02 -20.81 1.77
CA GLN A 120 -6.29 -20.54 3.00
C GLN A 120 -6.22 -19.03 3.21
N CYS A 121 -7.14 -18.51 4.00
CA CYS A 121 -7.14 -17.12 4.42
C CYS A 121 -6.65 -17.07 5.86
N ALA A 122 -5.79 -16.10 6.14
CA ALA A 122 -5.25 -15.95 7.50
C ALA A 122 -6.38 -15.72 8.52
N PHE A 123 -7.47 -15.08 8.08
CA PHE A 123 -8.64 -14.78 8.91
C PHE A 123 -9.93 -15.20 8.19
N GLU A 124 -10.13 -16.50 8.00
CA GLU A 124 -11.41 -17.04 7.55
C GLU A 124 -12.48 -16.92 8.65
N GLN A 125 -13.69 -16.54 8.25
CA GLN A 125 -14.82 -16.47 9.15
C GLN A 125 -16.06 -17.02 8.47
N ARG A 126 -16.78 -17.88 9.17
CA ARG A 126 -18.10 -18.32 8.73
C ARG A 126 -19.16 -17.29 9.11
N LEU A 127 -19.95 -16.86 8.14
CA LEU A 127 -21.08 -15.96 8.34
C LEU A 127 -22.40 -16.67 8.02
N GLY A 128 -23.42 -16.51 8.87
CA GLY A 128 -24.71 -17.18 8.76
C GLY A 128 -24.79 -18.54 9.46
N ASN A 129 -25.93 -19.21 9.33
CA ASN A 129 -26.28 -20.48 9.97
C ASN A 129 -25.38 -21.63 9.53
N THR A 130 -25.19 -22.66 10.35
CA THR A 130 -24.43 -23.88 9.99
C THR A 130 -25.03 -24.62 8.77
N GLY A 131 -24.24 -25.46 8.10
CA GLY A 131 -24.66 -26.15 6.87
C GLY A 131 -24.65 -25.26 5.63
N ASP A 132 -25.69 -25.37 4.79
CA ASP A 132 -25.76 -24.68 3.48
C ASP A 132 -26.06 -23.19 3.57
N GLY A 133 -26.64 -22.70 4.68
CA GLY A 133 -26.99 -21.29 4.84
C GLY A 133 -25.75 -20.38 4.84
N GLY A 134 -24.91 -20.58 5.85
CA GLY A 134 -23.71 -19.77 6.04
C GLY A 134 -22.55 -20.10 5.10
N LYS A 135 -21.73 -19.08 4.81
CA LYS A 135 -20.58 -19.16 3.91
C LYS A 135 -19.30 -18.77 4.63
N TRP A 136 -18.17 -19.37 4.22
CA TRP A 136 -16.85 -19.00 4.70
C TRP A 136 -16.32 -17.82 3.88
N ILE A 137 -15.97 -16.73 4.55
CA ILE A 137 -15.43 -15.51 3.93
C ILE A 137 -14.06 -15.21 4.49
N CYS A 138 -13.16 -14.86 3.59
CA CYS A 138 -11.79 -14.52 3.88
C CYS A 138 -11.59 -13.05 4.21
N ASP A 139 -10.79 -12.79 5.26
CA ASP A 139 -10.26 -11.46 5.58
C ASP A 139 -11.35 -10.37 5.62
N ILE A 140 -12.55 -10.76 6.05
CA ILE A 140 -13.73 -9.90 6.03
C ILE A 140 -13.56 -8.62 6.87
N HIS A 141 -12.65 -8.66 7.85
CA HIS A 141 -12.29 -7.51 8.68
C HIS A 141 -11.68 -6.36 7.86
N ARG A 142 -11.08 -6.63 6.70
CA ARG A 142 -10.47 -5.60 5.83
C ARG A 142 -11.50 -4.59 5.33
N PHE A 143 -12.75 -5.02 5.14
CA PHE A 143 -13.84 -4.15 4.72
C PHE A 143 -14.46 -3.34 5.87
N GLY A 144 -14.29 -3.78 7.12
CA GLY A 144 -14.89 -3.12 8.29
C GLY A 144 -14.29 -1.75 8.64
N ASN A 145 -13.06 -1.49 8.21
CA ASN A 145 -12.37 -0.20 8.44
C ASN A 145 -12.68 0.84 7.35
N MET A 146 -13.38 0.45 6.28
CA MET A 146 -13.74 1.32 5.16
C MET A 146 -15.01 2.09 5.49
N LYS A 147 -14.91 3.07 6.40
CA LYS A 147 -16.05 3.90 6.83
C LYS A 147 -16.66 4.73 5.69
N ASP A 148 -15.88 5.02 4.66
CA ASP A 148 -16.27 5.89 3.54
C ASP A 148 -16.58 5.14 2.24
N THR A 149 -16.51 3.80 2.24
CA THR A 149 -16.77 2.99 1.03
C THR A 149 -18.15 2.35 1.11
N ASN A 150 -19.00 2.64 0.14
CA ASN A 150 -20.23 1.88 -0.07
C ASN A 150 -19.87 0.46 -0.52
N ILE A 151 -20.10 -0.52 0.35
CA ILE A 151 -19.83 -1.92 0.06
C ILE A 151 -21.00 -2.46 -0.76
N LEU A 152 -20.71 -2.92 -1.97
CA LEU A 152 -21.67 -3.55 -2.86
C LEU A 152 -21.47 -5.08 -2.86
N ILE A 153 -22.54 -5.83 -2.61
CA ILE A 153 -22.51 -7.28 -2.49
C ILE A 153 -23.55 -7.89 -3.44
N TYR A 154 -23.09 -8.79 -4.29
CA TYR A 154 -23.93 -9.69 -5.08
C TYR A 154 -23.88 -11.09 -4.45
N SER A 155 -25.00 -11.54 -3.88
CA SER A 155 -25.15 -12.90 -3.35
C SER A 155 -25.96 -13.75 -4.32
N LEU A 156 -25.44 -14.89 -4.72
CA LEU A 156 -26.03 -15.73 -5.77
C LEU A 156 -26.38 -17.11 -5.20
N GLY A 157 -27.59 -17.59 -5.47
CA GLY A 157 -28.04 -18.94 -5.10
C GLY A 157 -28.40 -19.08 -3.62
N SER A 158 -29.22 -18.17 -3.10
CA SER A 158 -29.69 -18.20 -1.70
C SER A 158 -30.49 -19.45 -1.33
N SER A 159 -31.22 -20.04 -2.30
CA SER A 159 -32.18 -21.11 -2.07
C SER A 159 -33.18 -20.81 -0.92
N GLY A 160 -33.52 -19.53 -0.72
CA GLY A 160 -34.42 -19.07 0.33
C GLY A 160 -33.80 -18.99 1.74
N GLU A 161 -32.50 -19.28 1.89
CA GLU A 161 -31.76 -19.14 3.13
C GLU A 161 -30.96 -17.83 3.10
N PHE A 162 -31.29 -16.90 3.99
CA PHE A 162 -30.73 -15.54 3.98
C PHE A 162 -29.85 -15.22 5.20
N SER A 163 -29.43 -16.24 5.96
CA SER A 163 -28.66 -16.01 7.18
C SER A 163 -27.28 -15.44 6.89
N PHE A 164 -26.72 -15.75 5.72
CA PHE A 164 -25.46 -15.20 5.25
C PHE A 164 -25.56 -13.68 5.00
N GLU A 165 -26.57 -13.24 4.26
CA GLU A 165 -26.85 -11.84 3.97
C GLU A 165 -27.21 -11.07 5.24
N GLN A 166 -27.95 -11.69 6.16
CA GLN A 166 -28.22 -11.11 7.48
C GLN A 166 -26.93 -10.85 8.25
N ALA A 167 -26.02 -11.82 8.29
CA ALA A 167 -24.72 -11.66 8.95
C ALA A 167 -23.85 -10.59 8.28
N LEU A 168 -23.90 -10.48 6.94
CA LEU A 168 -23.23 -9.41 6.20
C LEU A 168 -23.82 -8.04 6.54
N ARG A 169 -25.15 -7.89 6.57
CA ARG A 169 -25.85 -6.65 6.93
C ARG A 169 -25.49 -6.19 8.34
N GLN A 170 -25.40 -7.11 9.29
CA GLN A 170 -24.99 -6.80 10.66
C GLN A 170 -23.54 -6.30 10.73
N LYS A 171 -22.67 -6.85 9.88
CA LYS A 171 -21.25 -6.48 9.83
C LYS A 171 -21.01 -5.19 9.06
N PHE A 172 -21.83 -4.93 8.04
CA PHE A 172 -21.74 -3.80 7.12
C PHE A 172 -23.10 -3.12 7.01
N LEU A 173 -23.39 -2.23 7.96
CA LEU A 173 -24.71 -1.60 8.09
C LEU A 173 -25.15 -0.86 6.80
N ASN A 174 -24.19 -0.23 6.13
CA ASN A 174 -24.40 0.56 4.92
C ASN A 174 -24.18 -0.24 3.62
N ALA A 175 -23.98 -1.56 3.69
CA ALA A 175 -23.80 -2.35 2.48
C ALA A 175 -25.09 -2.41 1.64
N GLU A 176 -24.91 -2.29 0.34
CA GLU A 176 -25.92 -2.60 -0.66
C GLU A 176 -25.81 -4.08 -1.01
N ILE A 177 -26.87 -4.84 -0.72
CA ILE A 177 -26.86 -6.30 -0.87
C ILE A 177 -27.97 -6.69 -1.85
N HIS A 178 -27.57 -7.26 -2.98
CA HIS A 178 -28.46 -7.84 -3.98
C HIS A 178 -28.35 -9.35 -3.94
N THR A 179 -29.47 -10.04 -3.77
CA THR A 179 -29.52 -11.50 -3.75
C THR A 179 -30.27 -12.02 -4.95
N PHE A 180 -29.72 -13.05 -5.60
CA PHE A 180 -30.25 -13.60 -6.85
C PHE A 180 -30.52 -15.09 -6.70
N ASP A 181 -31.69 -15.53 -7.16
CA ASP A 181 -32.02 -16.95 -7.29
C ASP A 181 -32.97 -17.19 -8.47
N MET A 182 -33.04 -18.44 -8.95
CA MET A 182 -34.00 -18.84 -9.98
C MET A 182 -35.43 -18.89 -9.43
N ASN A 183 -35.57 -19.34 -8.18
CA ASN A 183 -36.85 -19.44 -7.52
C ASN A 183 -37.21 -18.11 -6.85
N LEU A 184 -38.50 -17.82 -6.73
CA LEU A 184 -38.95 -16.61 -6.05
C LEU A 184 -38.96 -16.83 -4.53
N PHE A 185 -38.15 -16.04 -3.82
CA PHE A 185 -38.10 -16.04 -2.35
C PHE A 185 -38.30 -14.62 -1.81
N VAL A 186 -38.65 -14.52 -0.54
CA VAL A 186 -38.86 -13.23 0.14
C VAL A 186 -37.67 -12.95 1.05
N CYS A 187 -36.72 -12.15 0.56
CA CYS A 187 -35.68 -11.59 1.43
C CYS A 187 -36.27 -10.46 2.29
N PRO A 188 -35.91 -10.37 3.59
CA PRO A 188 -36.27 -9.22 4.40
C PRO A 188 -35.73 -7.92 3.79
N ARG A 189 -36.59 -6.91 3.62
CA ARG A 189 -36.24 -5.62 2.96
C ARG A 189 -35.12 -4.86 3.67
N THR A 190 -34.92 -5.11 4.96
CA THR A 190 -33.83 -4.52 5.76
C THR A 190 -32.49 -5.22 5.55
N VAL A 191 -32.48 -6.38 4.89
CA VAL A 191 -31.31 -7.22 4.68
C VAL A 191 -30.80 -7.08 3.26
N CYS A 192 -31.64 -7.39 2.27
CA CYS A 192 -31.25 -7.43 0.87
C CYS A 192 -32.39 -7.09 -0.10
N VAL A 193 -32.00 -6.73 -1.32
CA VAL A 193 -32.91 -6.61 -2.47
C VAL A 193 -32.86 -7.91 -3.25
N PHE A 194 -33.99 -8.59 -3.40
CA PHE A 194 -34.06 -9.88 -4.08
C PHE A 194 -34.37 -9.74 -5.57
N HIS A 195 -33.71 -10.55 -6.38
CA HIS A 195 -33.84 -10.58 -7.84
C HIS A 195 -34.07 -12.02 -8.31
N GLN A 196 -35.13 -12.25 -9.08
CA GLN A 196 -35.37 -13.56 -9.68
C GLN A 196 -34.55 -13.71 -10.97
N ALA A 197 -33.27 -14.08 -10.83
CA ALA A 197 -32.37 -14.36 -11.94
C ALA A 197 -31.25 -15.30 -11.48
N ARG A 198 -30.60 -15.99 -12.43
CA ARG A 198 -29.37 -16.74 -12.18
C ARG A 198 -28.20 -16.17 -12.95
N LEU A 199 -26.99 -16.37 -12.42
CA LEU A 199 -25.78 -16.06 -13.15
C LEU A 199 -25.58 -17.06 -14.30
N GLY A 200 -25.25 -16.54 -15.48
CA GLY A 200 -24.94 -17.34 -16.66
C GLY A 200 -24.48 -16.48 -17.84
N ASP A 201 -24.74 -16.95 -19.06
CA ASP A 201 -24.24 -16.35 -20.30
C ASP A 201 -25.15 -15.26 -20.90
N GLY A 202 -26.29 -14.94 -20.26
CA GLY A 202 -27.22 -13.94 -20.76
C GLY A 202 -28.09 -14.37 -21.94
N ARG A 203 -28.05 -15.64 -22.36
CA ARG A 203 -28.75 -16.09 -23.58
C ARG A 203 -30.22 -16.49 -23.36
N ASN A 204 -30.58 -16.82 -22.13
CA ASN A 204 -31.94 -17.21 -21.75
C ASN A 204 -32.53 -16.14 -20.83
N GLU A 205 -33.84 -15.92 -20.87
CA GLU A 205 -34.53 -14.86 -20.10
C GLU A 205 -34.28 -14.91 -18.58
N THR A 206 -34.04 -16.11 -18.04
CA THR A 206 -33.79 -16.32 -16.60
C THR A 206 -32.31 -16.25 -16.22
N SER A 207 -31.42 -16.13 -17.20
CA SER A 207 -29.96 -16.18 -17.06
C SER A 207 -29.35 -14.83 -17.43
N LYS A 208 -28.58 -14.23 -16.53
CA LYS A 208 -27.89 -12.96 -16.78
C LYS A 208 -26.39 -13.12 -16.57
N SER A 209 -25.59 -12.48 -17.42
CA SER A 209 -24.16 -12.32 -17.13
C SER A 209 -23.97 -11.35 -15.98
N LEU A 210 -22.80 -11.41 -15.31
CA LEU A 210 -22.47 -10.44 -14.26
C LEU A 210 -22.53 -9.00 -14.80
N GLN A 211 -22.05 -8.81 -16.04
CA GLN A 211 -22.08 -7.51 -16.70
C GLN A 211 -23.51 -6.99 -16.91
N MET A 212 -24.43 -7.85 -17.36
CA MET A 212 -25.85 -7.50 -17.48
C MET A 212 -26.45 -7.12 -16.12
N ILE A 213 -26.13 -7.87 -15.06
CA ILE A 213 -26.58 -7.56 -13.69
C ILE A 213 -26.08 -6.17 -13.26
N MET A 214 -24.78 -5.89 -13.46
CA MET A 214 -24.20 -4.59 -13.12
C MET A 214 -24.87 -3.46 -13.89
N LYS A 215 -25.07 -3.63 -15.19
CA LYS A 215 -25.75 -2.65 -16.05
C LYS A 215 -27.19 -2.39 -15.62
N ASP A 216 -27.97 -3.45 -15.39
CA ASP A 216 -29.38 -3.36 -14.99
C ASP A 216 -29.56 -2.65 -13.64
N LEU A 217 -28.55 -2.73 -12.78
CA LEU A 217 -28.52 -2.09 -11.47
C LEU A 217 -27.82 -0.72 -11.47
N GLY A 218 -27.21 -0.30 -12.59
CA GLY A 218 -26.52 0.98 -12.69
C GLY A 218 -25.17 1.03 -11.98
N HIS A 219 -24.48 -0.12 -11.89
CA HIS A 219 -23.17 -0.28 -11.25
C HIS A 219 -22.01 -0.39 -12.26
N GLU A 220 -22.26 -0.10 -13.55
CA GLU A 220 -21.29 -0.09 -14.66
C GLU A 220 -20.72 1.31 -14.93
#